data_AF-A0A0C3Q2J1-F1
#
_entry.id   AF-A0A0C3Q2J1-F1
#
_cell.length_a   1.000
_cell.length_b   1.000
_cell.length_c   1.000
_cell.angle_alpha   90.00
_cell.angle_beta   90.00
_cell.angle_gamma   90.00
#
_symmetry.space_group_name_H-M   'P 1'
#
loop_
_entity.id
_entity.type
_entity.pdbx_description
1 polymer ?
#
loop_
_entity_poly.entity_id
_entity_poly.type
_entity_poly.pdbx_seq_one_letter_code
_entity_poly.pdbx_strand_id
1 'polypeptide(L)' 'RYSLLPALSLDGIIYSQIREGSFTGELFFDFVSNLLDRMQPFPNPNSVLVMDNCAIHKIAGIQELVEERQVFP' A
#
# COMPACT_ATOMS: atom_id res chain seq x y z
N ARG A 1 19.94 5.70 -9.77
CA ARG A 1 19.68 4.70 -8.68
C ARG A 1 18.20 4.39 -8.69
N TYR A 2 17.82 3.12 -8.72
CA TYR A 2 16.42 2.70 -8.68
C TYR A 2 16.02 2.28 -7.25
N SER A 3 14.76 2.51 -6.92
CA SER A 3 14.10 2.03 -5.70
C SER A 3 13.00 1.07 -6.09
N LEU A 4 12.85 0.01 -5.30
CA LEU A 4 11.78 -0.99 -5.41
C LEU A 4 10.92 -0.91 -4.15
N LEU A 5 9.60 -0.87 -4.32
CA LEU A 5 8.64 -0.97 -3.23
C LEU A 5 7.73 -2.18 -3.49
N PRO A 6 7.92 -3.31 -2.79
CA PRO A 6 7.06 -4.48 -2.89
C PRO A 6 6.05 -4.57 -1.75
N ALA A 7 4.82 -4.97 -2.06
CA ALA A 7 3.85 -5.47 -1.10
C ALA A 7 3.92 -7.00 -1.06
N LEU A 8 4.15 -7.54 0.14
CA LEU A 8 4.36 -8.96 0.37
C LEU A 8 3.19 -9.56 1.15
N SER A 9 2.91 -10.83 0.86
CA SER A 9 2.00 -11.70 1.59
C SER A 9 2.71 -13.00 1.96
N LEU A 10 2.01 -13.87 2.69
CA LEU A 10 2.48 -15.24 2.94
C LEU A 10 2.62 -16.07 1.66
N ASP A 11 1.87 -15.73 0.60
CA ASP A 11 1.88 -16.40 -0.69
C ASP A 11 2.82 -15.74 -1.73
N GLY A 12 3.58 -14.71 -1.31
CA GLY A 12 4.54 -14.01 -2.16
C GLY A 12 4.16 -12.55 -2.44
N ILE A 13 4.67 -12.00 -3.56
CA ILE A 13 4.52 -10.59 -3.92
C ILE A 13 3.10 -10.34 -4.47
N ILE A 14 2.35 -9.43 -3.85
CA ILE A 14 1.02 -8.99 -4.34
C ILE A 14 1.19 -7.94 -5.44
N TYR A 15 2.07 -6.97 -5.20
CA TYR A 15 2.27 -5.81 -6.07
C TYR A 15 3.66 -5.24 -5.86
N SER A 16 4.24 -4.65 -6.90
CA SER A 16 5.51 -3.92 -6.77
C SER A 16 5.58 -2.75 -7.73
N GLN A 17 6.31 -1.72 -7.31
CA GLN A 17 6.69 -0.60 -8.16
C GLN A 17 8.20 -0.40 -8.14
N ILE A 18 8.78 -0.23 -9.32
CA ILE A 18 10.19 0.15 -9.51
C ILE A 18 10.21 1.53 -10.12
N ARG A 19 11.09 2.39 -9.60
CA ARG A 19 11.27 3.72 -10.17
C ARG A 19 12.66 4.28 -9.89
N GLU A 20 13.02 5.28 -10.68
CA GLU A 20 14.25 6.04 -10.46
C GLU A 20 14.09 6.99 -9.27
N GLY A 21 15.07 7.02 -8.37
CA GLY A 21 15.08 7.89 -7.18
C GLY A 21 14.29 7.35 -5.96
N SER A 22 14.10 8.19 -4.95
CA SER A 22 13.53 7.85 -3.62
C SER A 22 12.02 8.10 -3.54
N PHE A 23 11.24 7.26 -2.85
CA PHE A 23 9.76 7.43 -2.74
C PHE A 23 9.41 8.70 -1.96
N THR A 24 8.39 9.41 -2.46
CA THR A 24 7.75 10.55 -1.79
C THR A 24 6.42 10.10 -1.19
N GLY A 25 5.81 10.92 -0.34
CA GLY A 25 4.49 10.63 0.22
C GLY A 25 3.41 10.48 -0.86
N GLU A 26 3.43 11.32 -1.90
CA GLU A 26 2.50 11.24 -3.03
C GLU A 26 2.67 9.92 -3.82
N LEU A 27 3.91 9.54 -4.12
CA LEU A 27 4.18 8.27 -4.80
C LEU A 27 3.81 7.05 -3.94
N PHE A 28 3.93 7.18 -2.62
CA PHE A 28 3.47 6.15 -1.69
C PHE A 28 1.94 6.06 -1.66
N PHE A 29 1.23 7.20 -1.69
CA PHE A 29 -0.23 7.25 -1.79
C PHE A 29 -0.71 6.54 -3.07
N ASP A 30 -0.09 6.84 -4.21
CA ASP A 30 -0.40 6.17 -5.47
C ASP A 30 -0.12 4.66 -5.40
N PHE A 31 1.00 4.27 -4.77
CA PHE A 31 1.30 2.86 -4.54
C PHE A 31 0.21 2.16 -3.73
N VAL A 32 -0.24 2.75 -2.62
CA VAL A 32 -1.30 2.17 -1.77
C VAL A 32 -2.63 2.10 -2.52
N SER A 33 -3.00 3.14 -3.28
CA SER A 33 -4.19 3.11 -4.13
C SER A 33 -4.15 1.93 -5.11
N ASN A 34 -3.03 1.69 -5.79
CA ASN A 34 -2.91 0.55 -6.70
C ASN A 34 -2.83 -0.81 -5.98
N LEU A 35 -2.29 -0.84 -4.75
CA LEU A 35 -2.22 -2.05 -3.94
C LEU A 35 -3.61 -2.49 -3.46
N LEU A 36 -4.45 -1.54 -3.02
CA LEU A 36 -5.75 -1.86 -2.45
C LEU A 36 -6.70 -2.54 -3.46
N ASP A 37 -6.57 -2.27 -4.76
CA ASP A 37 -7.32 -2.98 -5.82
C ASP A 37 -6.98 -4.48 -5.90
N ARG A 38 -5.92 -4.91 -5.21
CA ARG A 38 -5.42 -6.30 -5.16
C ARG A 38 -5.57 -6.92 -3.77
N MET A 39 -6.02 -6.14 -2.79
CA MET A 39 -6.33 -6.60 -1.45
C MET A 39 -7.79 -7.05 -1.36
N GLN A 40 -8.15 -7.68 -0.25
CA GLN A 40 -9.54 -8.04 0.04
C GLN A 40 -10.02 -7.26 1.28
N PRO A 41 -11.34 -7.06 1.45
CA PRO A 41 -11.89 -6.57 2.70
C PRO A 41 -11.56 -7.54 3.85
N PHE A 42 -11.30 -7.01 5.05
CA PHE A 42 -11.13 -7.82 6.25
C PHE A 42 -12.38 -8.69 6.48
N PRO A 43 -12.34 -9.91 7.04
CA PRO A 43 -11.17 -10.69 7.46
C PRO A 43 -10.65 -11.67 6.38
N ASN A 44 -10.88 -11.40 5.10
CA ASN A 44 -10.42 -12.30 4.02
C ASN A 44 -8.88 -12.32 3.90
N PRO A 45 -8.29 -13.27 3.16
CA PRO A 45 -6.84 -13.27 2.91
C PRO A 45 -6.37 -11.94 2.29
N ASN A 46 -5.15 -11.51 2.63
CA ASN A 46 -4.54 -10.26 2.14
C ASN A 46 -5.37 -8.99 2.44
N SER A 47 -5.98 -8.93 3.63
CA SER A 47 -6.86 -7.83 4.05
C SER A 47 -6.29 -6.91 5.12
N VAL A 48 -5.01 -7.03 5.49
CA VAL A 48 -4.41 -6.15 6.51
C VAL A 48 -3.14 -5.57 5.94
N LEU A 49 -3.07 -4.24 5.88
CA LEU A 49 -1.87 -3.53 5.45
C LEU A 49 -0.95 -3.30 6.66
N VAL A 50 0.27 -3.84 6.58
CA VAL A 50 1.31 -3.66 7.61
C VAL A 50 2.51 -2.96 6.97
N MET A 51 3.00 -1.90 7.62
CA MET A 51 4.03 -1.00 7.12
C MET A 51 4.80 -0.41 8.30
N ASP A 52 6.05 0.00 8.09
CA ASP A 52 6.84 0.68 9.11
C ASP A 52 6.36 2.13 9.32
N ASN A 53 6.85 2.78 10.38
CA ASN A 53 6.44 4.14 10.75
C ASN A 53 7.28 5.23 10.02
N CYS A 54 7.48 5.06 8.71
CA CYS A 54 8.25 6.00 7.90
C CYS A 54 7.48 7.34 7.73
N ALA A 55 8.20 8.45 7.61
CA ALA A 55 7.59 9.78 7.46
C ALA A 55 6.70 9.90 6.21
N ILE A 56 7.10 9.26 5.11
CA ILE A 56 6.34 9.31 3.84
C ILE A 56 4.99 8.58 3.93
N HIS A 57 4.81 7.73 4.94
CA HIS A 57 3.56 7.00 5.18
C HIS A 57 2.50 7.88 5.86
N LYS A 58 2.89 9.04 6.42
CA LYS A 58 2.00 9.97 7.14
C LYS A 58 1.43 11.04 6.21
N ILE A 59 1.11 10.66 4.98
CA ILE A 59 0.49 11.56 3.99
C ILE A 59 -1.01 11.69 4.27
N ALA A 60 -1.56 12.88 4.11
CA ALA A 60 -2.99 13.12 4.32
C ALA A 60 -3.83 12.26 3.36
N GLY A 61 -4.98 11.75 3.83
CA GLY A 61 -5.89 10.94 3.02
C GLY A 61 -5.56 9.45 2.97
N ILE A 62 -4.39 9.01 3.46
CA ILE A 62 -3.99 7.60 3.34
C ILE A 62 -4.85 6.67 4.20
N GLN A 63 -5.28 7.14 5.37
CA GLN A 63 -6.11 6.37 6.28
C GLN A 63 -7.51 6.22 5.69
N GLU A 64 -8.09 7.33 5.22
CA GLU A 64 -9.39 7.38 4.55
C GLU A 64 -9.40 6.46 3.33
N LEU A 65 -8.35 6.50 2.50
CA LEU A 65 -8.20 5.63 1.33
C LEU A 65 -8.23 4.14 1.69
N VAL A 66 -7.54 3.75 2.77
CA VAL A 66 -7.53 2.37 3.24
C VAL A 66 -8.91 2.01 3.78
N GLU A 67 -9.46 2.80 4.71
CA GLU A 67 -10.74 2.54 5.36
C GLU A 67 -11.87 2.40 4.34
N GLU A 68 -12.01 3.32 3.36
CA GLU A 68 -13.05 3.28 2.32
C GLU A 68 -13.08 1.97 1.53
N ARG A 69 -11.91 1.36 1.26
CA ARG A 69 -11.83 0.10 0.52
C ARG A 69 -11.90 -1.14 1.41
N GLN A 70 -11.77 -0.96 2.72
CA GLN A 70 -11.91 -2.03 3.71
C GLN A 70 -13.30 -2.07 4.36
N VAL A 71 -14.19 -1.11 4.05
CA VAL A 71 -15.57 -1.09 4.56
C VAL A 71 -16.41 -2.18 3.87
N PHE A 72 -17.07 -3.00 4.69
CA PHE A 72 -18.10 -3.94 4.28
C PHE A 72 -19.36 -3.17 3.81
N PRO A 73 -20.02 -3.56 2.70
CA PRO A 73 -21.38 -3.09 2.46
C PRO A 73 -22.36 -3.58 3.55
#